data_AF-A0A8C2VRC9-F1
#
_entry.id   AF-A0A8C2VRC9-F1
#
_cell.length_a   1.000
_cell.length_b   1.000
_cell.length_c   1.000
_cell.angle_alpha   90.00
_cell.angle_beta   90.00
_cell.angle_gamma   90.00
#
_symmetry.space_group_name_H-M   'P 1'
#
loop_
_entity.id
_entity.type
_entity.pdbx_description
1 polymer ?
#
loop_
_entity_poly.entity_id
_entity_poly.type
_entity_poly.pdbx_seq_one_letter_code
_entity_poly.pdbx_strand_id
1 'polypeptide(L)'
;RWKRSQLDENCKMRLMKETVWDFILLGSDVFHENKPSRKTLHTCLELLRKYCMGVCPVQFEIISDQSVNFGLSKFPWVNYQDGNLSISIPVFSIHGNHDGPTGSDSLCALDILSCTGFINHFGCTISVEKIGISPILLQKGSTKIALYGLGKMVLFRYILFVNKVTMLRP
;
A
#
# COMPACT_ATOMS: atom_id res chain seq x y z
N ARG A 1 28.47 -3.47 -8.27
CA ARG A 1 28.33 -2.28 -7.40
C ARG A 1 27.29 -1.35 -8.04
N TRP A 2 26.00 -1.64 -7.83
CA TRP A 2 24.90 -0.94 -8.49
C TRP A 2 24.75 0.46 -7.90
N LYS A 3 24.92 1.50 -8.73
CA LYS A 3 24.64 2.89 -8.36
C LYS A 3 23.12 3.01 -8.14
N ARG A 4 22.69 3.11 -6.88
CA ARG A 4 21.36 3.64 -6.54
C ARG A 4 21.29 5.05 -7.11
N SER A 5 20.54 5.23 -8.19
CA SER A 5 20.08 6.56 -8.59
C SER A 5 19.20 7.09 -7.46
N GLN A 6 19.76 7.97 -6.64
CA GLN A 6 18.97 8.91 -5.82
C GLN A 6 18.24 9.85 -6.78
N LEU A 7 17.14 9.35 -7.37
CA LEU A 7 16.10 10.24 -7.86
C LEU A 7 15.49 10.87 -6.62
N ASP A 8 15.80 12.16 -6.41
CA ASP A 8 15.15 13.04 -5.44
C ASP A 8 13.64 12.78 -5.45
N GLU A 9 13.02 12.61 -4.29
CA GLU A 9 11.59 12.34 -4.15
C GLU A 9 10.76 13.41 -4.87
N ASN A 10 11.25 14.66 -4.89
CA ASN A 10 10.64 15.75 -5.64
C ASN A 10 10.65 15.52 -7.16
N CYS A 11 11.66 14.83 -7.68
CA CYS A 11 11.79 14.49 -9.10
C CYS A 11 10.79 13.39 -9.50
N LYS A 12 10.59 12.37 -8.64
CA LYS A 12 9.56 11.34 -8.85
C LYS A 12 8.14 11.93 -8.87
N MET A 13 7.84 12.84 -7.95
CA MET A 13 6.53 13.53 -7.91
C MET A 13 6.33 14.51 -9.07
N ARG A 14 7.41 15.04 -9.68
CA ARG A 14 7.36 15.88 -10.89
C ARG A 14 7.02 15.07 -12.14
N LEU A 15 7.60 13.89 -12.30
CA LEU A 15 7.28 12.95 -13.39
C LEU A 15 5.79 12.56 -13.40
N MET A 16 5.15 12.52 -12.23
CA MET A 16 3.70 12.24 -12.11
C MET A 16 2.79 13.29 -12.76
N LYS A 17 3.30 14.50 -13.08
CA LYS A 17 2.48 15.56 -13.70
C LYS A 17 2.39 15.48 -15.22
N GLU A 18 3.33 14.82 -15.88
CA GLU A 18 3.44 14.80 -17.34
C GLU A 18 2.85 13.52 -17.97
N THR A 19 2.57 12.52 -17.13
CA THR A 19 2.02 11.22 -17.53
C THR A 19 0.77 10.93 -16.70
N VAL A 20 -0.27 10.40 -17.34
CA VAL A 20 -1.52 10.02 -16.66
C VAL A 20 -1.33 8.64 -16.04
N TRP A 21 -1.06 8.60 -14.75
CA TRP A 21 -0.92 7.36 -13.98
C TRP A 21 -2.28 6.88 -13.47
N ASP A 22 -2.55 5.58 -13.56
CA ASP A 22 -3.78 4.99 -13.03
C ASP A 22 -3.73 4.82 -11.51
N PHE A 23 -2.58 4.41 -10.97
CA PHE A 23 -2.33 4.26 -9.53
C PHE A 23 -0.83 4.25 -9.24
N ILE A 24 -0.46 4.36 -7.97
CA ILE A 24 0.93 4.23 -7.49
C ILE A 24 1.05 2.94 -6.68
N LEU A 25 2.11 2.17 -6.93
CA LEU A 25 2.45 0.98 -6.14
C LEU A 25 3.79 1.17 -5.44
N LEU A 26 3.79 1.12 -4.11
CA LEU A 26 4.96 1.25 -3.26
C LEU A 26 5.37 -0.12 -2.71
N GLY A 27 6.66 -0.45 -2.83
CA GLY A 27 7.18 -1.79 -2.55
C GLY A 27 7.52 -2.08 -1.09
N SER A 28 7.77 -1.06 -0.27
CA SER A 28 8.02 -1.11 1.19
C SER A 28 8.72 0.18 1.63
N ASP A 29 8.94 0.34 2.95
CA ASP A 29 9.80 1.36 3.56
C ASP A 29 9.50 2.78 3.06
N VAL A 30 8.21 3.14 3.09
CA VAL A 30 7.75 4.53 2.86
C VAL A 30 8.36 5.45 3.90
N PHE A 31 8.58 4.94 5.12
CA PHE A 31 9.31 5.63 6.16
C PHE A 31 10.59 4.88 6.54
N HIS A 32 11.68 5.64 6.72
CA HIS A 32 12.94 5.11 7.23
C HIS A 32 12.88 4.72 8.71
N GLU A 33 12.00 5.37 9.46
CA GLU A 33 11.78 5.14 10.88
C GLU A 33 10.35 4.66 11.11
N ASN A 34 10.18 3.70 12.02
CA ASN A 34 8.88 3.17 12.38
C ASN A 34 7.92 4.23 12.94
N LYS A 35 8.50 5.15 13.70
CA LYS A 35 7.82 6.31 14.30
C LYS A 35 8.36 7.56 13.60
N PRO A 36 7.90 7.85 12.37
CA PRO A 36 8.43 8.98 11.62
C PRO A 36 8.23 10.27 12.39
N SER A 37 9.18 11.21 12.23
CA SER A 37 9.04 12.53 12.83
C SER A 37 7.75 13.22 12.37
N ARG A 38 7.19 14.09 13.22
CA ARG A 38 6.00 14.90 12.86
C ARG A 38 6.19 15.64 11.52
N LYS A 39 7.39 16.16 11.27
CA LYS A 39 7.74 16.83 10.01
C LYS A 39 7.63 15.88 8.83
N THR A 40 8.22 14.69 8.93
CA THR A 40 8.19 13.67 7.87
C THR A 40 6.76 13.24 7.55
N LEU A 41 5.97 12.91 8.58
CA LEU A 41 4.58 12.49 8.40
C LEU A 41 3.72 13.61 7.80
N HIS A 42 3.87 14.85 8.29
CA HIS A 42 3.15 16.01 7.77
C HIS A 42 3.47 16.26 6.29
N THR A 43 4.76 16.31 5.93
CA THR A 43 5.17 16.52 4.54
C THR A 43 4.67 15.39 3.63
N CYS A 44 4.71 14.14 4.08
CA CYS A 44 4.15 13.00 3.35
C CYS A 44 2.65 13.19 3.06
N LEU A 45 1.87 13.53 4.09
CA LEU A 45 0.43 13.80 3.96
C LEU A 45 0.14 14.99 3.04
N GLU A 46 0.92 16.06 3.12
CA GLU A 46 0.78 17.22 2.23
C GLU A 46 1.02 16.84 0.75
N LEU A 47 2.05 16.03 0.49
CA LEU A 47 2.34 15.55 -0.86
C LEU A 47 1.25 14.62 -1.37
N LEU A 48 0.83 13.64 -0.58
CA LEU A 48 -0.27 12.73 -0.97
C LEU A 48 -1.55 13.53 -1.27
N ARG A 49 -1.91 14.47 -0.40
CA ARG A 49 -3.06 15.35 -0.62
C ARG A 49 -2.93 16.18 -1.90
N LYS A 50 -1.76 16.76 -2.16
CA LYS A 50 -1.54 17.65 -3.30
C LYS A 50 -1.54 16.93 -4.65
N TYR A 51 -1.07 15.69 -4.69
CA TYR A 51 -0.83 14.97 -5.95
C TYR A 51 -1.78 13.78 -6.19
N CYS A 52 -2.42 13.24 -5.16
CA CYS A 52 -3.27 12.04 -5.28
C CYS A 52 -4.77 12.34 -5.15
N MET A 53 -5.15 13.53 -4.65
CA MET A 53 -6.54 13.97 -4.63
C MET A 53 -6.88 14.77 -5.88
N GLY A 54 -8.13 14.65 -6.35
CA GLY A 54 -8.60 15.37 -7.51
C GLY A 54 -10.00 14.94 -7.94
N VAL A 55 -10.47 15.56 -9.02
CA VAL A 55 -11.81 15.31 -9.58
C VAL A 55 -11.82 14.24 -10.67
N CYS A 56 -10.64 13.85 -11.17
CA CYS A 56 -10.53 12.83 -12.21
C CYS A 56 -10.91 11.46 -11.63
N PRO A 57 -11.92 10.77 -12.20
CA PRO A 57 -12.34 9.47 -11.69
C PRO A 57 -11.30 8.39 -12.00
N VAL A 58 -11.08 7.48 -11.05
CA VAL A 58 -10.25 6.29 -11.24
C VAL A 58 -10.89 5.38 -12.28
N GLN A 59 -10.11 4.96 -13.29
CA GLN A 59 -10.60 4.26 -14.49
C GLN A 59 -10.56 2.73 -14.40
N PHE A 60 -10.19 2.18 -13.24
CA PHE A 60 -10.14 0.73 -13.00
C PHE A 60 -11.01 0.37 -11.79
N GLU A 61 -11.43 -0.88 -11.75
CA GLU A 61 -12.24 -1.44 -10.67
C GLU A 61 -11.50 -2.54 -9.93
N ILE A 62 -11.86 -2.75 -8.67
CA ILE A 62 -11.46 -3.93 -7.90
C ILE A 62 -12.62 -4.91 -7.88
N ILE A 63 -12.39 -6.10 -8.45
CA ILE A 63 -13.40 -7.16 -8.60
C ILE A 63 -13.32 -8.21 -7.49
N SER A 64 -12.23 -8.25 -6.72
CA SER A 64 -12.09 -9.11 -5.54
C SER A 64 -12.82 -8.55 -4.33
N ASP A 65 -13.12 -9.41 -3.35
CA ASP A 65 -13.62 -8.96 -2.05
C ASP A 65 -12.56 -8.11 -1.33
N GLN A 66 -12.86 -6.82 -1.19
CA GLN A 66 -11.97 -5.82 -0.62
C GLN A 66 -11.72 -6.04 0.87
N SER A 67 -12.67 -6.65 1.60
CA SER A 67 -12.53 -6.90 3.03
C SER A 67 -11.41 -7.91 3.34
N VAL A 68 -11.07 -8.76 2.38
CA VAL A 68 -9.97 -9.73 2.49
C VAL A 68 -8.61 -9.04 2.51
N ASN A 69 -8.43 -7.99 1.71
CA ASN A 69 -7.15 -7.29 1.57
C ASN A 69 -7.02 -6.06 2.48
N PHE A 70 -8.14 -5.40 2.80
CA PHE A 70 -8.19 -4.15 3.56
C PHE A 70 -8.89 -4.29 4.93
N GLY A 71 -9.22 -5.51 5.36
CA GLY A 71 -9.99 -5.77 6.59
C GLY A 71 -9.31 -5.38 7.91
N LEU A 72 -8.01 -5.04 7.89
CA LEU A 72 -7.34 -4.46 9.06
C LEU A 72 -7.72 -2.99 9.29
N SER A 73 -8.15 -2.31 8.24
CA SER A 73 -8.70 -0.95 8.33
C SER A 73 -10.13 -0.98 8.85
N LYS A 74 -10.54 0.09 9.54
CA LYS A 74 -11.96 0.34 9.84
C LYS A 74 -12.78 0.72 8.61
N PHE A 75 -12.10 1.03 7.51
CA PHE A 75 -12.67 1.28 6.19
C PHE A 75 -12.20 0.15 5.26
N PRO A 76 -12.87 -1.01 5.25
CA PRO A 76 -12.44 -2.23 4.53
C PRO A 76 -12.72 -2.16 3.01
N TRP A 77 -12.54 -0.99 2.41
CA TRP A 77 -12.68 -0.72 0.99
C TRP A 77 -11.55 0.22 0.53
N VAL A 78 -11.33 0.30 -0.78
CA VAL A 78 -10.33 1.20 -1.35
C VAL A 78 -10.74 2.65 -1.25
N ASN A 79 -9.76 3.49 -0.96
CA ASN A 79 -9.96 4.90 -0.65
C ASN A 79 -10.69 5.71 -1.74
N TYR A 80 -10.54 5.35 -3.01
CA TYR A 80 -11.19 6.04 -4.12
C TYR A 80 -12.67 5.67 -4.31
N GLN A 81 -13.18 4.70 -3.53
CA GLN A 81 -14.61 4.38 -3.45
C GLN A 81 -15.27 4.98 -2.20
N ASP A 82 -14.51 5.69 -1.35
CA ASP A 82 -15.09 6.39 -0.21
C ASP A 82 -15.84 7.66 -0.66
N GLY A 83 -17.13 7.74 -0.36
CA GLY A 83 -17.97 8.88 -0.77
C GLY A 83 -17.57 10.22 -0.16
N ASN A 84 -16.73 10.24 0.88
CA ASN A 84 -16.25 11.46 1.53
C ASN A 84 -14.88 11.92 1.01
N LEU A 85 -14.22 11.14 0.15
CA LEU A 85 -12.87 11.42 -0.34
C LEU A 85 -12.85 11.54 -1.87
N SER A 86 -12.17 12.56 -2.38
CA SER A 86 -11.94 12.74 -3.80
C SER A 86 -10.51 12.29 -4.17
N ILE A 87 -10.34 10.99 -4.38
CA ILE A 87 -9.06 10.39 -4.79
C ILE A 87 -9.02 10.23 -6.31
N SER A 88 -8.00 10.80 -6.95
CA SER A 88 -7.77 10.67 -8.40
C SER A 88 -6.66 9.67 -8.73
N ILE A 89 -5.67 9.51 -7.84
CA ILE A 89 -4.56 8.56 -8.02
C ILE A 89 -4.43 7.74 -6.74
N PRO A 90 -5.02 6.53 -6.66
CA PRO A 90 -4.91 5.70 -5.49
C PRO A 90 -3.49 5.17 -5.32
N VAL A 91 -3.04 5.09 -4.07
CA VAL A 91 -1.71 4.59 -3.70
C VAL A 91 -1.88 3.26 -2.98
N PHE A 92 -1.22 2.20 -3.45
CA PHE A 92 -1.18 0.90 -2.80
C PHE A 92 0.21 0.66 -2.23
N SER A 93 0.29 0.19 -0.99
CA SER A 93 1.59 -0.10 -0.36
C SER A 93 1.51 -1.34 0.51
N ILE A 94 2.63 -2.05 0.57
CA ILE A 94 2.93 -3.00 1.64
C ILE A 94 3.91 -2.33 2.63
N HIS A 95 3.95 -2.79 3.88
CA HIS A 95 4.94 -2.32 4.85
C HIS A 95 6.30 -3.04 4.68
N GLY A 96 7.36 -2.36 5.08
CA GLY A 96 8.73 -2.83 5.11
C GLY A 96 9.22 -3.24 6.49
N ASN A 97 10.55 -3.37 6.62
CA ASN A 97 11.20 -3.67 7.90
C ASN A 97 11.35 -2.42 8.77
N HIS A 98 11.42 -1.24 8.16
CA HIS A 98 11.58 0.00 8.90
C HIS A 98 10.23 0.54 9.40
N ASP A 99 9.21 0.44 8.56
CA ASP A 99 7.85 0.95 8.79
C ASP A 99 6.81 -0.17 8.99
N GLY A 100 7.25 -1.33 9.49
CA GLY A 100 6.36 -2.45 9.81
C GLY A 100 5.55 -2.26 11.11
N PRO A 101 4.57 -3.14 11.39
CA PRO A 101 3.81 -3.14 12.64
C PRO A 101 4.67 -3.18 13.91
N THR A 102 4.40 -2.29 14.87
CA THR A 102 5.02 -2.33 16.22
C THR A 102 4.02 -2.01 17.34
N GLY A 103 4.41 -2.26 18.59
CA GLY A 103 3.60 -1.97 19.78
C GLY A 103 2.55 -3.05 20.09
N SER A 104 1.73 -2.79 21.12
CA SER A 104 0.65 -3.70 21.55
C SER A 104 -0.43 -3.87 20.48
N ASP A 105 -0.70 -2.79 19.75
CA ASP A 105 -1.81 -2.73 18.79
C ASP A 105 -1.37 -3.15 17.39
N SER A 106 -0.08 -3.49 17.20
CA SER A 106 0.51 -3.88 15.93
C SER A 106 0.19 -2.90 14.78
N LEU A 107 0.25 -1.60 15.08
CA LEU A 107 0.06 -0.54 14.08
C LEU A 107 1.41 -0.12 13.49
N CYS A 108 1.34 0.40 12.27
CA CYS A 108 2.47 0.99 11.57
C CYS A 108 2.13 2.37 11.01
N ALA A 109 3.15 3.08 10.50
CA ALA A 109 2.95 4.39 9.91
C ALA A 109 2.01 4.35 8.68
N LEU A 110 1.98 3.23 7.93
CA LEU A 110 1.05 3.06 6.82
C LEU A 110 -0.42 2.99 7.28
N ASP A 111 -0.69 2.48 8.49
CA ASP A 111 -2.06 2.44 9.01
C ASP A 111 -2.59 3.85 9.31
N ILE A 112 -1.71 4.78 9.69
CA ILE A 112 -2.06 6.21 9.83
C ILE A 112 -2.41 6.80 8.46
N LEU A 113 -1.60 6.51 7.44
CA LEU A 113 -1.85 6.97 6.07
C LEU A 113 -3.11 6.33 5.45
N SER A 114 -3.42 5.10 5.86
CA SER A 114 -4.63 4.40 5.42
C SER A 114 -5.88 4.91 6.11
N CYS A 115 -5.82 5.15 7.43
CA CYS A 115 -6.93 5.75 8.19
C CYS A 115 -7.29 7.16 7.71
N THR A 116 -6.31 7.92 7.22
CA THR A 116 -6.55 9.24 6.60
C THR A 116 -7.04 9.15 5.15
N GLY A 117 -7.12 7.95 4.56
CA GLY A 117 -7.64 7.71 3.22
C GLY A 117 -6.64 7.98 2.08
N PHE A 118 -5.36 8.15 2.36
CA PHE A 118 -4.36 8.40 1.31
C PHE A 118 -3.70 7.13 0.77
N ILE A 119 -3.62 6.06 1.56
CA ILE A 119 -2.98 4.80 1.17
C ILE A 119 -3.92 3.61 1.38
N ASN A 120 -3.98 2.73 0.38
CA ASN A 120 -4.53 1.39 0.49
C ASN A 120 -3.43 0.44 0.99
N HIS A 121 -3.35 0.23 2.30
CA HIS A 121 -2.38 -0.68 2.92
C HIS A 121 -2.87 -2.12 2.76
N PHE A 122 -2.07 -2.98 2.13
CA PHE A 122 -2.41 -4.37 1.87
C PHE A 122 -1.24 -5.31 2.17
N GLY A 123 -1.46 -6.62 2.01
CA GLY A 123 -0.41 -7.63 2.16
C GLY A 123 0.03 -7.89 3.60
N CYS A 124 -0.74 -7.41 4.58
CA CYS A 124 -0.51 -7.69 5.99
C CYS A 124 -0.85 -9.15 6.31
N THR A 125 0.02 -9.81 7.07
CA THR A 125 -0.18 -11.20 7.50
C THR A 125 -0.49 -11.24 8.99
N ILE A 126 -1.66 -11.79 9.33
CA ILE A 126 -2.12 -11.92 10.72
C ILE A 126 -1.50 -13.17 11.37
N SER A 127 -1.42 -14.27 10.62
CA SER A 127 -0.86 -15.54 11.09
C SER A 127 0.54 -15.78 10.54
N VAL A 128 1.41 -16.29 11.40
CA VAL A 128 2.77 -16.73 11.07
C VAL A 128 2.86 -18.23 10.83
N GLU A 129 1.81 -18.97 11.17
CA GLU A 129 1.79 -20.43 11.04
C GLU A 129 1.33 -20.87 9.65
N LYS A 130 0.34 -20.18 9.07
CA LYS A 130 -0.15 -20.44 7.71
C LYS A 130 -0.42 -19.10 7.03
N ILE A 131 0.31 -18.84 5.96
CA ILE A 131 0.25 -17.57 5.23
C ILE A 131 -0.52 -17.81 3.93
N GLY A 132 -1.79 -17.40 3.91
CA GLY A 132 -2.58 -17.31 2.69
C GLY A 132 -2.44 -15.90 2.10
N ILE A 133 -1.97 -15.79 0.86
CA ILE A 133 -1.84 -14.50 0.17
C ILE A 133 -2.99 -14.41 -0.85
N SER A 134 -3.97 -13.56 -0.56
CA SER A 134 -5.08 -13.26 -1.45
C SER A 134 -4.72 -12.11 -2.39
N PRO A 135 -4.93 -12.24 -3.72
CA PRO A 135 -4.69 -11.16 -4.66
C PRO A 135 -5.77 -10.08 -4.59
N ILE A 136 -5.37 -8.83 -4.79
CA ILE A 136 -6.29 -7.76 -5.21
C ILE A 136 -6.48 -7.91 -6.72
N LEU A 137 -7.73 -8.11 -7.15
CA LEU A 137 -8.06 -8.29 -8.56
C LEU A 137 -8.50 -6.96 -9.15
N LEU A 138 -7.68 -6.41 -10.04
CA LEU A 138 -7.87 -5.14 -10.71
C LEU A 138 -8.31 -5.38 -12.15
N GLN A 139 -9.28 -4.62 -12.64
CA GLN A 139 -9.72 -4.66 -14.03
C GLN A 139 -9.82 -3.25 -14.63
N LYS A 140 -9.24 -3.07 -15.82
CA LYS A 140 -9.37 -1.86 -16.63
C LYS A 140 -9.69 -2.26 -18.07
N GLY A 141 -10.95 -2.12 -18.47
CA GLY A 141 -11.43 -2.63 -19.76
C GLY A 141 -11.24 -4.15 -19.87
N SER A 142 -10.48 -4.59 -20.86
CA SER A 142 -10.12 -6.00 -21.07
C SER A 142 -8.89 -6.47 -20.29
N THR A 143 -8.11 -5.55 -19.71
CA THR A 143 -6.90 -5.87 -18.96
C THR A 143 -7.26 -6.25 -17.52
N LYS A 144 -6.79 -7.42 -17.07
CA LYS A 144 -6.97 -7.93 -15.70
C LYS A 144 -5.61 -8.14 -15.04
N ILE A 145 -5.46 -7.67 -13.80
CA ILE A 145 -4.23 -7.80 -13.00
C ILE A 145 -4.60 -8.46 -11.67
N ALA A 146 -3.86 -9.49 -11.29
CA ALA A 146 -3.88 -10.04 -9.95
C ALA A 146 -2.66 -9.52 -9.17
N LEU A 147 -2.88 -8.58 -8.26
CA LEU A 147 -1.85 -7.94 -7.46
C LEU A 147 -1.69 -8.67 -6.12
N TYR A 148 -0.54 -9.31 -5.92
CA TYR A 148 -0.19 -9.98 -4.67
C TYR A 148 0.76 -9.10 -3.86
N GLY A 149 0.55 -9.03 -2.55
CA GLY A 149 1.40 -8.30 -1.63
C GLY A 149 1.76 -9.13 -0.41
N LEU A 150 2.98 -8.98 0.08
CA LEU A 150 3.44 -9.58 1.32
C LEU A 150 4.32 -8.56 2.05
N GLY A 151 3.77 -7.96 3.11
CA GLY A 151 4.50 -7.08 4.00
C GLY A 151 5.69 -7.80 4.63
N LYS A 152 6.75 -7.05 4.93
CA LYS A 152 8.00 -7.63 5.44
C LYS A 152 7.78 -8.34 6.78
N MET A 153 8.16 -9.61 6.83
CA MET A 153 8.16 -10.43 8.05
C MET A 153 9.55 -10.49 8.70
N VAL A 154 9.60 -10.77 10.01
CA VAL A 154 10.87 -10.90 10.77
C VAL A 154 11.61 -12.18 10.42
N LEU A 155 12.95 -12.11 10.26
CA LEU A 155 13.82 -13.14 9.69
C LEU A 155 13.68 -14.54 10.31
N PHE A 156 13.52 -14.66 11.64
CA PHE A 156 13.40 -15.97 12.31
C PHE A 156 12.13 -16.74 11.89
N ARG A 157 11.13 -16.04 11.35
CA ARG A 157 9.90 -16.64 10.81
C ARG A 157 10.07 -17.21 9.41
N TYR A 158 11.18 -16.94 8.71
CA TYR A 158 11.43 -17.47 7.36
C TYR A 158 11.68 -18.98 7.34
N ILE A 159 12.22 -19.56 8.42
CA ILE A 159 12.44 -21.01 8.53
C ILE A 159 11.09 -21.78 8.49
N LEU A 160 9.98 -21.11 8.83
CA LEU A 160 8.63 -21.68 8.76
C LEU A 160 8.05 -21.72 7.34
N PHE A 161 8.70 -21.13 6.32
CA PHE A 161 8.13 -20.98 4.97
C PHE A 161 8.07 -22.29 4.18
N VAL A 162 8.82 -23.32 4.56
CA VAL A 162 8.79 -24.61 3.87
C VAL A 162 7.37 -25.19 3.99
N ASN A 163 6.60 -25.13 2.89
CA ASN A 163 5.23 -25.61 2.73
C ASN A 163 4.11 -24.88 3.49
N LYS A 164 4.33 -23.67 4.02
CA LYS A 164 3.30 -22.93 4.81
C LYS A 164 2.75 -21.65 4.17
N VAL A 165 3.24 -21.31 2.98
CA VAL A 165 2.74 -20.18 2.18
C VAL A 165 1.90 -20.70 1.02
N THR A 166 0.72 -20.13 0.83
CA THR A 166 -0.16 -20.44 -0.30
C THR A 166 -0.58 -19.15 -0.96
N MET A 167 -0.30 -19.01 -2.26
CA MET A 167 -0.89 -17.95 -3.08
C MET A 167 -2.25 -18.43 -3.56
N LEU A 168 -3.31 -17.73 -3.16
CA LEU A 168 -4.67 -18.05 -3.57
C LEU A 168 -4.87 -17.58 -5.01
N ARG A 169 -5.51 -18.41 -5.84
CA ARG A 169 -5.78 -18.07 -7.24
C ARG A 169 -7.25 -17.67 -7.41
N PRO A 170 -7.55 -16.73 -8.31
CA PRO A 170 -8.92 -16.38 -8.70
C PRO A 170 -9.68 -17.55 -9.32
#